data_AF-A0A8X9AAA1-F1
#
_entry.id   AF-A0A8X9AAA1-F1
#
_cell.length_a   1.000
_cell.length_b   1.000
_cell.length_c   1.000
_cell.angle_alpha   90.00
_cell.angle_beta   90.00
_cell.angle_gamma   90.00
#
_symmetry.space_group_name_H-M   'P 1'
#
loop_
_entity.id
_entity.type
_entity.pdbx_description
1 polymer ?
#
loop_
_entity_poly.entity_id
_entity_poly.type
_entity_poly.pdbx_seq_one_letter_code
_entity_poly.pdbx_strand_id
1 'polypeptide(L)'
;MKHLLIIFALLAAANWASAQNCGCAANECCSQYGFCGTNATYCGPGCQSGPCTTNGVKVEEVVTDAFFNGIANAAGADCPDRGFYTRAAFLDALGSFRGFGTDGTADDSRREIAAFFAHVAHETGNLCFREEIKKSDKYCDPKFTDWPCNPDKFYYGRGPLQLTWNYNYGAAGRAIGFDGLNNPEVVGTDVGVSFKAALWYWMQNCHNAIVSGQGFGATIRAINGNVECDGKEPELVTSRVDLYTRYCGQLGVDPGANLRC
;
A
#
# COMPACT_ATOMS: atom_id res chain seq x y z
N MET A 1 -36.98 -27.70 -8.91
CA MET A 1 -37.29 -26.61 -7.96
C MET A 1 -35.98 -25.85 -7.73
N LYS A 2 -35.60 -24.91 -8.61
CA LYS A 2 -35.81 -23.47 -8.41
C LYS A 2 -35.55 -23.03 -6.97
N HIS A 3 -34.27 -22.84 -6.62
CA HIS A 3 -33.89 -21.88 -5.58
C HIS A 3 -32.99 -20.82 -6.22
N LEU A 4 -33.69 -19.75 -6.61
CA LEU A 4 -33.18 -18.44 -6.96
C LEU A 4 -32.59 -17.83 -5.68
N LEU A 5 -31.28 -17.90 -5.49
CA LEU A 5 -30.58 -17.11 -4.47
C LEU A 5 -30.28 -15.75 -5.08
N ILE A 6 -31.11 -14.78 -4.69
CA ILE A 6 -30.96 -13.37 -5.03
C ILE A 6 -29.69 -12.88 -4.32
N ILE A 7 -28.62 -12.72 -5.11
CA ILE A 7 -27.37 -12.09 -4.70
C ILE A 7 -27.67 -10.59 -4.57
N PHE A 8 -27.92 -10.12 -3.35
CA PHE A 8 -27.59 -8.74 -3.02
C PHE A 8 -26.09 -8.70 -2.78
N ALA A 9 -25.35 -8.49 -3.86
CA ALA A 9 -24.04 -7.89 -3.74
C ALA A 9 -24.30 -6.52 -3.10
N LEU A 10 -23.97 -6.39 -1.81
CA LEU A 10 -23.60 -5.09 -1.28
C LEU A 10 -22.32 -4.71 -2.03
N LEU A 11 -22.51 -4.15 -3.22
CA LEU A 11 -21.67 -3.10 -3.72
C LEU A 11 -21.60 -2.12 -2.56
N ALA A 12 -20.50 -2.17 -1.82
CA ALA A 12 -19.93 -0.94 -1.33
C ALA A 12 -19.69 -0.12 -2.61
N ALA A 13 -20.71 0.61 -3.04
CA ALA A 13 -20.49 1.85 -3.71
C ALA A 13 -19.65 2.64 -2.70
N ALA A 14 -18.32 2.48 -2.81
CA ALA A 14 -17.45 3.61 -2.60
C ALA A 14 -18.06 4.66 -3.52
N ASN A 15 -18.91 5.52 -2.93
CA ASN A 15 -19.37 6.69 -3.60
C ASN A 15 -18.09 7.30 -4.11
N TRP A 16 -17.96 7.36 -5.44
CA TRP A 16 -17.08 8.29 -6.09
C TRP A 16 -17.66 9.65 -5.68
N ALA A 17 -17.41 10.07 -4.44
CA ALA A 17 -17.44 11.45 -4.06
C ALA A 17 -16.53 12.06 -5.10
N SER A 18 -17.13 12.80 -6.04
CA SER A 18 -16.39 13.47 -7.09
C SER A 18 -15.25 14.16 -6.39
N ALA A 19 -14.01 13.68 -6.59
CA ALA A 19 -12.84 14.35 -6.07
C ALA A 19 -12.87 15.71 -6.75
N GLN A 20 -13.33 16.74 -6.04
CA GLN A 20 -13.38 18.09 -6.59
C GLN A 20 -11.93 18.52 -6.69
N ASN A 21 -11.47 18.52 -7.94
CA ASN A 21 -10.11 18.73 -8.39
C ASN A 21 -9.53 19.98 -7.71
N CYS A 22 -8.49 19.82 -6.89
CA CYS A 22 -7.93 20.92 -6.10
C CYS A 22 -7.48 22.08 -7.02
N GLY A 23 -8.11 23.25 -6.84
CA GLY A 23 -7.79 24.51 -7.51
C GLY A 23 -7.68 25.67 -6.51
N CYS A 24 -7.14 25.37 -5.33
CA CYS A 24 -7.12 26.28 -4.19
C CYS A 24 -6.22 27.50 -4.43
N ALA A 25 -6.52 28.61 -3.74
CA ALA A 25 -5.64 29.76 -3.74
C ALA A 25 -4.25 29.38 -3.18
N ALA A 26 -3.21 30.13 -3.55
CA ALA A 26 -1.83 29.81 -3.17
C ALA A 26 -1.60 29.72 -1.64
N ASN A 27 -2.42 30.41 -0.85
CA ASN A 27 -2.38 30.40 0.61
C ASN A 27 -3.37 29.41 1.26
N GLU A 28 -4.07 28.60 0.47
CA GLU A 28 -5.04 27.61 0.94
C GLU A 28 -4.54 26.19 0.71
N CYS A 29 -4.86 25.33 1.67
CA CYS A 29 -4.63 23.90 1.60
C CYS A 29 -5.81 23.22 0.91
N CYS A 30 -5.52 22.16 0.15
CA CYS A 30 -6.55 21.24 -0.29
C CYS A 30 -6.66 20.08 0.70
N SER A 31 -7.81 19.94 1.34
CA SER A 31 -8.07 18.87 2.30
C SER A 31 -8.09 17.49 1.64
N GLN A 32 -8.06 16.45 2.45
CA GLN A 32 -8.22 15.06 2.00
C GLN A 32 -9.50 14.80 1.18
N TYR A 33 -10.51 15.68 1.30
CA TYR A 33 -11.78 15.57 0.60
C TYR A 33 -11.90 16.51 -0.62
N GLY A 34 -10.83 17.21 -1.00
CA GLY A 34 -10.84 18.11 -2.15
C GLY A 34 -11.42 19.50 -1.87
N PHE A 35 -11.46 19.94 -0.61
CA PHE A 35 -11.95 21.28 -0.24
C PHE A 35 -10.80 22.22 0.11
N CYS A 36 -10.96 23.51 -0.18
CA CYS A 36 -9.95 24.53 0.09
C CYS A 36 -10.18 25.23 1.43
N GLY A 37 -9.10 25.48 2.17
CA GLY A 37 -9.13 26.29 3.39
C GLY A 37 -7.77 26.40 4.07
N THR A 38 -7.69 27.21 5.12
CA THR A 38 -6.42 27.57 5.77
C THR A 38 -6.25 27.01 7.18
N ASN A 39 -7.28 26.38 7.74
CA ASN A 39 -7.22 25.83 9.10
C ASN A 39 -6.76 24.36 9.10
N ALA A 40 -6.54 23.80 10.29
CA ALA A 40 -6.02 22.44 10.47
C ALA A 40 -6.91 21.34 9.85
N THR A 41 -8.21 21.56 9.63
CA THR A 41 -9.10 20.61 8.95
C THR A 41 -8.76 20.47 7.46
N TYR A 42 -8.19 21.51 6.86
CA TYR A 42 -7.77 21.52 5.45
C TYR A 42 -6.27 21.26 5.29
N CYS A 43 -5.48 21.84 6.17
CA CYS A 43 -4.01 21.81 6.10
C CYS A 43 -3.39 20.64 6.85
N GLY A 44 -4.13 19.98 7.74
CA GLY A 44 -3.64 18.88 8.56
C GLY A 44 -3.58 17.54 7.83
N PRO A 45 -3.80 16.41 8.54
CA PRO A 45 -3.69 15.06 7.97
C PRO A 45 -4.48 14.86 6.68
N GLY A 46 -3.86 14.23 5.69
CA GLY A 46 -4.41 13.97 4.36
C GLY A 46 -4.50 15.19 3.44
N CYS A 47 -3.89 16.33 3.79
CA CYS A 47 -3.80 17.50 2.91
C CYS A 47 -3.08 17.15 1.60
N GLN A 48 -3.76 17.39 0.48
CA GLN A 48 -3.31 16.96 -0.86
C GLN A 48 -2.33 17.95 -1.49
N SER A 49 -2.53 19.25 -1.26
CA SER A 49 -1.72 20.33 -1.86
C SER A 49 -1.81 21.63 -1.07
N GLY A 50 -0.92 22.59 -1.36
CA GLY A 50 -0.85 23.87 -0.65
C GLY A 50 0.07 23.82 0.58
N PRO A 51 -0.09 24.75 1.55
CA PRO A 51 0.74 24.82 2.76
C PRO A 51 0.34 23.78 3.81
N CYS A 52 0.32 22.50 3.42
CA CYS A 52 0.03 21.38 4.30
C CYS A 52 0.99 21.31 5.49
N THR A 53 0.47 21.07 6.69
CA THR A 53 1.25 20.87 7.92
C THR A 53 1.49 19.38 8.13
N THR A 54 2.75 18.96 8.04
CA THR A 54 3.20 17.61 8.43
C THR A 54 3.60 17.57 9.90
N ASN A 55 3.71 16.38 10.48
CA ASN A 55 4.14 16.21 11.87
C ASN A 55 5.66 16.39 12.11
N GLY A 56 6.42 16.75 11.08
CA GLY A 56 7.85 17.02 11.14
C GLY A 56 8.75 15.78 11.09
N VAL A 57 8.17 14.58 11.04
CA VAL A 57 8.93 13.35 10.78
C VAL A 57 9.47 13.37 9.36
N LYS A 58 10.72 12.94 9.22
CA LYS A 58 11.35 12.67 7.93
C LYS A 58 11.49 11.18 7.75
N VAL A 59 10.82 10.63 6.74
CA VAL A 59 10.78 9.18 6.51
C VAL A 59 12.17 8.61 6.28
N GLU A 60 13.08 9.36 5.65
CA GLU A 60 14.47 8.98 5.45
C GLU A 60 15.28 8.85 6.75
N GLU A 61 14.91 9.56 7.82
CA GLU A 61 15.55 9.45 9.14
C GLU A 61 15.00 8.24 9.93
N VAL A 62 13.77 7.80 9.65
CA VAL A 62 13.16 6.60 10.27
C VAL A 62 13.56 5.33 9.52
N VAL A 63 13.37 5.32 8.21
CA VAL A 63 13.82 4.25 7.31
C VAL A 63 15.29 4.47 7.06
N THR A 64 16.14 4.07 7.99
CA THR A 64 17.61 4.14 7.84
C THR A 64 18.12 3.04 6.91
N ASP A 65 19.36 3.15 6.43
CA ASP A 65 20.02 2.04 5.72
C ASP A 65 20.07 0.78 6.59
N ALA A 66 20.32 0.91 7.90
CA ALA A 66 20.35 -0.21 8.82
C ALA A 66 18.99 -0.92 8.92
N PHE A 67 17.90 -0.17 9.06
CA PHE A 67 16.54 -0.74 9.09
C PHE A 67 16.20 -1.42 7.76
N PHE A 68 16.33 -0.72 6.63
CA PHE A 68 15.97 -1.26 5.32
C PHE A 68 16.81 -2.49 4.94
N ASN A 69 18.13 -2.41 5.11
CA ASN A 69 19.02 -3.54 4.83
C ASN A 69 18.79 -4.69 5.81
N GLY A 70 18.36 -4.41 7.04
CA GLY A 70 17.97 -5.42 8.02
C GLY A 70 16.81 -6.31 7.52
N ILE A 71 15.88 -5.75 6.74
CA ILE A 71 14.81 -6.52 6.08
C ILE A 71 15.43 -7.45 5.03
N ALA A 72 16.14 -6.89 4.05
CA ALA A 72 16.73 -7.68 2.96
C ALA A 72 17.71 -8.76 3.44
N ASN A 73 18.45 -8.48 4.52
CA ASN A 73 19.40 -9.42 5.11
C ASN A 73 18.72 -10.61 5.81
N ALA A 74 17.44 -10.51 6.16
CA ALA A 74 16.67 -11.63 6.69
C ALA A 74 16.29 -12.66 5.61
N ALA A 75 16.42 -12.33 4.32
CA ALA A 75 16.24 -13.28 3.24
C ALA A 75 17.41 -14.29 3.14
N GLY A 76 17.08 -15.51 2.71
CA GLY A 76 18.05 -16.59 2.47
C GLY A 76 19.16 -16.19 1.49
N ALA A 77 20.32 -16.83 1.59
CA ALA A 77 21.47 -16.54 0.72
C ALA A 77 21.16 -16.80 -0.77
N ASP A 78 20.24 -17.71 -1.05
CA ASP A 78 19.71 -18.13 -2.36
C ASP A 78 18.62 -17.20 -2.92
N CYS A 79 18.41 -16.06 -2.28
CA CYS A 79 17.39 -15.11 -2.67
C CYS A 79 17.55 -14.61 -4.13
N PRO A 80 16.59 -14.87 -5.03
CA PRO A 80 16.78 -14.66 -6.47
C PRO A 80 16.88 -13.20 -6.88
N ASP A 81 16.16 -12.30 -6.21
CA ASP A 81 16.09 -10.87 -6.59
C ASP A 81 16.90 -9.96 -5.66
N ARG A 82 17.90 -10.52 -4.97
CA ARG A 82 18.76 -9.77 -4.05
C ARG A 82 19.36 -8.55 -4.74
N GLY A 83 19.13 -7.37 -4.15
CA GLY A 83 19.63 -6.09 -4.65
C GLY A 83 18.71 -5.35 -5.62
N PHE A 84 17.57 -5.94 -6.03
CA PHE A 84 16.56 -5.23 -6.83
C PHE A 84 15.95 -4.07 -6.03
N TYR A 85 15.47 -4.34 -4.83
CA TYR A 85 14.91 -3.32 -3.95
C TYR A 85 16.00 -2.58 -3.19
N THR A 86 16.04 -1.25 -3.33
CA THR A 86 16.99 -0.40 -2.61
C THR A 86 16.25 0.67 -1.82
N ARG A 87 16.84 1.09 -0.70
CA ARG A 87 16.32 2.21 0.09
C ARG A 87 16.23 3.49 -0.74
N ALA A 88 17.22 3.75 -1.60
CA ALA A 88 17.23 4.91 -2.47
C ALA A 88 16.03 4.92 -3.43
N ALA A 89 15.71 3.79 -4.05
CA ALA A 89 14.53 3.68 -4.91
C ALA A 89 13.21 3.85 -4.15
N PHE A 90 13.13 3.35 -2.91
CA PHE A 90 11.98 3.59 -2.03
C PHE A 90 11.80 5.09 -1.74
N LEU A 91 12.87 5.79 -1.36
CA LEU A 91 12.81 7.24 -1.05
C LEU A 91 12.52 8.09 -2.28
N ASP A 92 13.03 7.71 -3.46
CA ASP A 92 12.70 8.38 -4.72
C ASP A 92 11.21 8.22 -5.07
N ALA A 93 10.68 6.99 -4.97
CA ALA A 93 9.27 6.72 -5.19
C ALA A 93 8.37 7.48 -4.19
N LEU A 94 8.78 7.53 -2.91
CA LEU A 94 8.08 8.23 -1.84
C LEU A 94 7.85 9.72 -2.13
N GLY A 95 8.73 10.37 -2.91
CA GLY A 95 8.54 11.77 -3.31
C GLY A 95 7.21 12.06 -4.04
N SER A 96 6.54 11.02 -4.55
CA SER A 96 5.22 11.11 -5.19
C SER A 96 4.02 10.89 -4.24
N PHE A 97 4.25 10.49 -2.98
CA PHE A 97 3.20 10.08 -2.03
C PHE A 97 3.29 10.88 -0.73
N ARG A 98 2.76 12.10 -0.77
CA ARG A 98 2.60 12.93 0.44
C ARG A 98 1.71 12.22 1.46
N GLY A 99 1.99 12.43 2.75
CA GLY A 99 1.23 11.85 3.86
C GLY A 99 1.79 10.52 4.37
N PHE A 100 2.38 9.68 3.51
CA PHE A 100 3.01 8.43 3.94
C PHE A 100 4.09 8.72 4.99
N GLY A 101 3.94 8.13 6.18
CA GLY A 101 4.88 8.28 7.29
C GLY A 101 5.03 9.70 7.81
N THR A 102 4.07 10.59 7.52
CA THR A 102 4.14 12.02 7.90
C THR A 102 2.82 12.60 8.41
N ASP A 103 1.72 11.84 8.31
CA ASP A 103 0.43 12.17 8.91
C ASP A 103 0.30 11.64 10.35
N GLY A 104 -0.56 12.28 11.14
CA GLY A 104 -0.78 11.93 12.55
C GLY A 104 0.38 12.35 13.46
N THR A 105 0.62 11.60 14.53
CA THR A 105 1.74 11.81 15.45
C THR A 105 3.03 11.17 14.94
N ALA A 106 4.17 11.50 15.55
CA ALA A 106 5.44 10.83 15.21
C ALA A 106 5.39 9.31 15.47
N ASP A 107 4.58 8.86 16.43
CA ASP A 107 4.34 7.44 16.65
C ASP A 107 3.47 6.82 15.56
N ASP A 108 2.49 7.55 15.02
CA ASP A 108 1.70 7.08 13.88
C ASP A 108 2.58 6.91 12.64
N SER A 109 3.52 7.82 12.40
CA SER A 109 4.51 7.66 11.34
C SER A 109 5.38 6.42 11.50
N ARG A 110 5.89 6.16 12.71
CA ARG A 110 6.70 4.95 12.98
C ARG A 110 5.87 3.68 12.83
N ARG A 111 4.62 3.66 13.31
CA ARG A 111 3.71 2.53 13.13
C ARG A 111 3.36 2.31 11.67
N GLU A 112 3.07 3.36 10.92
CA GLU A 112 2.78 3.25 9.48
C GLU A 112 3.96 2.66 8.72
N ILE A 113 5.18 3.17 8.96
CA ILE A 113 6.40 2.68 8.32
C ILE A 113 6.64 1.21 8.69
N ALA A 114 6.52 0.85 9.98
CA ALA A 114 6.63 -0.54 10.42
C ALA A 114 5.58 -1.44 9.77
N ALA A 115 4.34 -0.98 9.66
CA ALA A 115 3.23 -1.73 9.08
C ALA A 115 3.45 -1.97 7.58
N PHE A 116 3.81 -0.92 6.83
CA PHE A 116 4.11 -1.04 5.40
C PHE A 116 5.21 -2.06 5.16
N PHE A 117 6.35 -1.94 5.86
CA PHE A 117 7.47 -2.85 5.68
C PHE A 117 7.20 -4.26 6.21
N ALA A 118 6.34 -4.44 7.22
CA ALA A 118 5.89 -5.76 7.67
C ALA A 118 5.09 -6.49 6.59
N HIS A 119 4.18 -5.79 5.92
CA HIS A 119 3.47 -6.35 4.77
C HIS A 119 4.45 -6.64 3.63
N VAL A 120 5.34 -5.70 3.28
CA VAL A 120 6.33 -5.92 2.23
C VAL A 120 7.18 -7.16 2.49
N ALA A 121 7.70 -7.31 3.72
CA ALA A 121 8.50 -8.45 4.10
C ALA A 121 7.71 -9.77 4.02
N HIS A 122 6.44 -9.76 4.42
CA HIS A 122 5.55 -10.92 4.29
C HIS A 122 5.31 -11.31 2.83
N GLU A 123 4.92 -10.35 1.99
CA GLU A 123 4.55 -10.60 0.58
C GLU A 123 5.73 -11.05 -0.29
N THR A 124 6.94 -10.58 0.02
CA THR A 124 8.12 -10.77 -0.84
C THR A 124 9.15 -11.74 -0.26
N GLY A 125 8.88 -12.34 0.91
CA GLY A 125 9.87 -13.14 1.61
C GLY A 125 11.11 -12.33 2.03
N ASN A 126 10.89 -11.15 2.61
CA ASN A 126 11.91 -10.18 3.03
C ASN A 126 12.67 -9.53 1.85
N LEU A 127 11.92 -8.89 0.94
CA LEU A 127 12.44 -8.22 -0.27
C LEU A 127 13.15 -9.17 -1.24
N CYS A 128 12.70 -10.43 -1.26
CA CYS A 128 13.41 -11.49 -1.95
C CYS A 128 12.84 -11.86 -3.32
N PHE A 129 11.53 -11.73 -3.46
CA PHE A 129 10.82 -11.98 -4.71
C PHE A 129 10.19 -10.69 -5.22
N ARG A 130 10.44 -10.37 -6.49
CA ARG A 130 9.80 -9.26 -7.20
C ARG A 130 8.54 -9.66 -7.94
N GLU A 131 8.34 -10.96 -8.14
CA GLU A 131 7.15 -11.54 -8.77
C GLU A 131 6.69 -12.77 -7.99
N GLU A 132 5.40 -13.04 -8.03
CA GLU A 132 4.80 -14.26 -7.51
C GLU A 132 5.50 -15.50 -8.08
N ILE A 133 5.66 -16.56 -7.28
CA ILE A 133 6.29 -17.80 -7.72
C ILE A 133 5.43 -18.56 -8.74
N LYS A 134 4.10 -18.63 -8.53
CA LYS A 134 3.16 -19.41 -9.37
C LYS A 134 2.47 -18.56 -10.45
N LYS A 135 3.20 -18.27 -11.52
CA LYS A 135 2.79 -17.33 -12.59
C LYS A 135 1.80 -17.89 -13.62
N SER A 136 1.07 -18.97 -13.31
CA SER A 136 0.19 -19.65 -14.27
C SER A 136 -1.21 -19.03 -14.38
N ASP A 137 -1.68 -18.34 -13.34
CA ASP A 137 -2.97 -17.64 -13.38
C ASP A 137 -2.80 -16.26 -14.04
N LYS A 138 -3.74 -15.89 -14.91
CA LYS A 138 -3.75 -14.58 -15.56
C LYS A 138 -4.17 -13.46 -14.62
N TYR A 139 -4.90 -13.78 -13.53
CA TYR A 139 -5.51 -12.80 -12.63
C TYR A 139 -6.28 -11.73 -13.42
N CYS A 140 -7.18 -12.19 -14.27
CA CYS A 140 -8.02 -11.35 -15.11
C CYS A 140 -9.48 -11.58 -14.70
N ASP A 141 -10.14 -10.52 -14.21
CA ASP A 141 -11.58 -10.51 -14.04
C ASP A 141 -12.22 -9.63 -15.14
N PRO A 142 -12.88 -10.23 -16.15
CA PRO A 142 -13.50 -9.49 -17.25
C PRO A 142 -14.73 -8.68 -16.80
N LYS A 143 -15.23 -8.85 -15.57
CA LYS A 143 -16.34 -8.05 -15.03
C LYS A 143 -15.94 -6.58 -14.80
N PHE A 144 -14.64 -6.30 -14.65
CA PHE A 144 -14.13 -4.94 -14.50
C PHE A 144 -13.91 -4.30 -15.88
N THR A 145 -14.99 -3.83 -16.50
CA THR A 145 -14.98 -3.30 -17.88
C THR A 145 -14.14 -2.04 -18.08
N ASP A 146 -13.90 -1.25 -17.03
CA ASP A 146 -13.02 -0.08 -17.08
C ASP A 146 -11.53 -0.46 -17.20
N TRP A 147 -11.22 -1.73 -16.90
CA TRP A 147 -9.88 -2.30 -16.88
C TRP A 147 -9.85 -3.59 -17.70
N PRO A 148 -10.12 -3.52 -19.02
CA PRO A 148 -10.25 -4.71 -19.84
C PRO A 148 -8.95 -5.51 -19.84
N CYS A 149 -9.06 -6.83 -19.71
CA CYS A 149 -7.91 -7.70 -19.77
C CYS A 149 -7.29 -7.70 -21.16
N ASN A 150 -5.97 -7.55 -21.23
CA ASN A 150 -5.22 -7.87 -22.42
C ASN A 150 -5.02 -9.40 -22.48
N PRO A 151 -5.44 -10.09 -23.56
CA PRO A 151 -5.36 -11.55 -23.65
C PRO A 151 -3.92 -12.09 -23.60
N ASP A 152 -2.93 -11.27 -23.96
CA ASP A 152 -1.51 -11.64 -23.99
C ASP A 152 -0.77 -11.32 -22.69
N LYS A 153 -1.48 -10.79 -21.69
CA LYS A 153 -0.89 -10.33 -20.41
C LYS A 153 -1.39 -11.12 -19.21
N PHE A 154 -0.56 -11.08 -18.17
CA PHE A 154 -0.77 -11.75 -16.90
C PHE A 154 -0.55 -10.75 -15.76
N TYR A 155 -1.53 -10.66 -14.87
CA TYR A 155 -1.61 -9.70 -13.77
C TYR A 155 -1.35 -10.37 -12.41
N TYR A 156 -0.48 -11.38 -12.37
CA TYR A 156 0.00 -12.00 -11.12
C TYR A 156 0.77 -11.00 -10.24
N GLY A 157 1.02 -11.39 -8.99
CA GLY A 157 1.67 -10.55 -7.99
C GLY A 157 3.03 -10.02 -8.44
N ARG A 158 3.23 -8.70 -8.37
CA ARG A 158 4.54 -8.05 -8.55
C ARG A 158 4.80 -6.94 -7.56
N GLY A 159 6.08 -6.72 -7.27
CA GLY A 159 6.55 -5.64 -6.41
C GLY A 159 6.31 -5.87 -4.91
N PRO A 160 6.56 -4.84 -4.08
CA PRO A 160 6.63 -4.96 -2.62
C PRO A 160 5.33 -5.42 -1.96
N LEU A 161 4.16 -5.06 -2.50
CA LEU A 161 2.86 -5.50 -1.99
C LEU A 161 2.14 -6.46 -2.95
N GLN A 162 2.88 -7.12 -3.85
CA GLN A 162 2.37 -8.12 -4.79
C GLN A 162 1.09 -7.65 -5.53
N LEU A 163 1.18 -6.51 -6.22
CA LEU A 163 0.07 -5.95 -7.00
C LEU A 163 -0.48 -7.04 -7.95
N THR A 164 -1.76 -7.36 -7.81
CA THR A 164 -2.41 -8.49 -8.49
C THR A 164 -3.76 -8.05 -9.04
N TRP A 165 -4.20 -8.63 -10.16
CA TRP A 165 -5.44 -8.36 -10.91
C TRP A 165 -5.43 -7.18 -11.88
N ASN A 166 -6.05 -7.37 -13.05
CA ASN A 166 -6.20 -6.37 -14.12
C ASN A 166 -6.70 -5.00 -13.61
N TYR A 167 -7.70 -4.99 -12.73
CA TYR A 167 -8.26 -3.74 -12.21
C TYR A 167 -7.30 -2.96 -11.32
N ASN A 168 -6.45 -3.65 -10.55
CA ASN A 168 -5.43 -3.01 -9.72
C ASN A 168 -4.27 -2.48 -10.57
N TYR A 169 -3.81 -3.26 -11.54
CA TYR A 169 -2.78 -2.81 -12.49
C TYR A 169 -3.26 -1.61 -13.30
N GLY A 170 -4.48 -1.65 -13.83
CA GLY A 170 -5.06 -0.53 -14.55
C GLY A 170 -5.18 0.73 -13.69
N ALA A 171 -5.73 0.60 -12.48
CA ALA A 171 -5.90 1.72 -11.56
C ALA A 171 -4.55 2.32 -11.10
N ALA A 172 -3.58 1.49 -10.75
CA ALA A 172 -2.22 1.91 -10.44
C ALA A 172 -1.57 2.60 -11.65
N GLY A 173 -1.64 1.98 -12.84
CA GLY A 173 -1.12 2.51 -14.09
C GLY A 173 -1.61 3.92 -14.39
N ARG A 174 -2.92 4.12 -14.27
CA ARG A 174 -3.54 5.44 -14.43
C ARG A 174 -3.04 6.45 -13.40
N ALA A 175 -2.85 6.05 -12.14
CA ALA A 175 -2.48 6.96 -11.06
C ALA A 175 -0.99 7.35 -11.07
N ILE A 176 -0.10 6.41 -11.37
CA ILE A 176 1.36 6.61 -11.23
C ILE A 176 2.10 6.67 -12.57
N GLY A 177 1.38 6.63 -13.70
CA GLY A 177 1.92 6.96 -15.02
C GLY A 177 2.60 5.80 -15.76
N PHE A 178 2.02 4.59 -15.72
CA PHE A 178 2.45 3.47 -16.56
C PHE A 178 1.25 2.76 -17.22
N ASP A 179 1.48 2.01 -18.30
CA ASP A 179 0.42 1.21 -18.92
C ASP A 179 0.26 -0.12 -18.16
N GLY A 180 -0.62 -0.14 -17.16
CA GLY A 180 -0.84 -1.34 -16.35
C GLY A 180 -1.54 -2.49 -17.08
N LEU A 181 -2.28 -2.21 -18.16
CA LEU A 181 -3.02 -3.26 -18.88
C LEU A 181 -2.18 -3.93 -19.96
N ASN A 182 -1.28 -3.18 -20.61
CA ASN A 182 -0.45 -3.67 -21.71
C ASN A 182 1.04 -3.79 -21.36
N ASN A 183 1.48 -3.30 -20.20
CA ASN A 183 2.85 -3.45 -19.71
C ASN A 183 2.90 -3.73 -18.18
N PRO A 184 2.14 -4.70 -17.65
CA PRO A 184 2.17 -5.02 -16.21
C PRO A 184 3.54 -5.48 -15.71
N GLU A 185 4.38 -6.05 -16.57
CA GLU A 185 5.74 -6.51 -16.26
C GLU A 185 6.67 -5.39 -15.75
N VAL A 186 6.36 -4.12 -16.03
CA VAL A 186 7.15 -2.98 -15.56
C VAL A 186 7.24 -2.94 -14.03
N VAL A 187 6.19 -3.39 -13.32
CA VAL A 187 6.17 -3.44 -11.85
C VAL A 187 7.23 -4.41 -11.28
N GLY A 188 7.60 -5.44 -12.06
CA GLY A 188 8.61 -6.43 -11.69
C GLY A 188 10.00 -6.16 -12.28
N THR A 189 10.19 -5.09 -13.06
CA THR A 189 11.45 -4.81 -13.78
C THR A 189 12.00 -3.41 -13.54
N ASP A 190 11.15 -2.43 -13.22
CA ASP A 190 11.55 -1.08 -12.81
C ASP A 190 11.29 -0.90 -11.30
N VAL A 191 12.36 -0.74 -10.52
CA VAL A 191 12.26 -0.63 -9.05
C VAL A 191 11.48 0.61 -8.59
N GLY A 192 11.55 1.70 -9.36
CA GLY A 192 10.81 2.93 -9.06
C GLY A 192 9.30 2.71 -9.24
N VAL A 193 8.88 2.13 -10.37
CA VAL A 193 7.47 1.78 -10.62
C VAL A 193 7.00 0.73 -9.61
N SER A 194 7.87 -0.21 -9.24
CA SER A 194 7.58 -1.24 -8.23
C SER A 194 7.21 -0.63 -6.87
N PHE A 195 8.03 0.28 -6.34
CA PHE A 195 7.72 0.97 -5.09
C PHE A 195 6.53 1.92 -5.23
N LYS A 196 6.41 2.65 -6.34
CA LYS A 196 5.25 3.52 -6.57
C LYS A 196 3.94 2.74 -6.58
N ALA A 197 3.91 1.53 -7.15
CA ALA A 197 2.73 0.68 -7.14
C ALA A 197 2.34 0.25 -5.71
N ALA A 198 3.32 -0.14 -4.89
CA ALA A 198 3.10 -0.50 -3.49
C ALA A 198 2.63 0.70 -2.64
N LEU A 199 3.29 1.86 -2.78
CA LEU A 199 2.90 3.08 -2.08
C LEU A 199 1.52 3.57 -2.51
N TRP A 200 1.19 3.50 -3.80
CA TRP A 200 -0.16 3.80 -4.30
C TRP A 200 -1.20 2.91 -3.63
N TYR A 201 -0.99 1.59 -3.62
CA TYR A 201 -1.94 0.68 -2.99
C TYR A 201 -2.10 0.98 -1.50
N TRP A 202 -0.99 1.22 -0.81
CA TRP A 202 -0.98 1.55 0.61
C TRP A 202 -1.77 2.82 0.92
N MET A 203 -1.49 3.91 0.19
CA MET A 203 -2.17 5.19 0.41
C MET A 203 -3.68 5.10 0.16
N GLN A 204 -4.10 4.27 -0.81
CA GLN A 204 -5.51 4.11 -1.14
C GLN A 204 -6.28 3.21 -0.16
N ASN A 205 -5.61 2.18 0.41
CA ASN A 205 -6.32 1.10 1.12
C ASN A 205 -5.90 0.92 2.58
N CYS A 206 -4.71 1.35 2.98
CA CYS A 206 -4.11 1.02 4.28
C CYS A 206 -3.79 2.25 5.14
N HIS A 207 -3.30 3.33 4.53
CA HIS A 207 -2.82 4.54 5.20
C HIS A 207 -3.82 5.05 6.24
N ASN A 208 -5.06 5.31 5.81
CA ASN A 208 -6.11 5.81 6.70
C ASN A 208 -6.37 4.86 7.88
N ALA A 209 -6.29 3.54 7.69
CA ALA A 209 -6.57 2.59 8.76
C ALA A 209 -5.53 2.67 9.88
N ILE A 210 -4.24 2.79 9.52
CA ILE A 210 -3.17 2.81 10.52
C ILE A 210 -3.08 4.16 11.24
N VAL A 211 -3.26 5.29 10.53
CA VAL A 211 -3.12 6.64 11.13
C VAL A 211 -4.41 7.15 11.81
N SER A 212 -5.55 6.48 11.62
CA SER A 212 -6.82 6.80 12.32
C SER A 212 -7.12 5.89 13.52
N GLY A 213 -6.19 5.02 13.90
CA GLY A 213 -6.31 4.16 15.08
C GLY A 213 -7.13 2.89 14.90
N GLN A 214 -7.44 2.48 13.65
CA GLN A 214 -8.10 1.18 13.41
C GLN A 214 -7.16 0.00 13.71
N GLY A 215 -5.84 0.23 13.59
CA GLY A 215 -4.78 -0.72 13.96
C GLY A 215 -4.29 -1.58 12.80
N PHE A 216 -3.23 -2.36 13.04
CA PHE A 216 -2.56 -3.17 12.03
C PHE A 216 -3.45 -4.27 11.43
N GLY A 217 -4.39 -4.83 12.21
CA GLY A 217 -5.35 -5.81 11.70
C GLY A 217 -6.23 -5.27 10.57
N ALA A 218 -6.51 -3.96 10.56
CA ALA A 218 -7.26 -3.32 9.49
C ALA A 218 -6.44 -3.21 8.19
N THR A 219 -5.11 -3.06 8.27
CA THR A 219 -4.24 -3.09 7.07
C THR A 219 -4.11 -4.50 6.50
N ILE A 220 -4.06 -5.53 7.36
CA ILE A 220 -4.16 -6.94 6.92
C ILE A 220 -5.48 -7.19 6.18
N ARG A 221 -6.59 -6.71 6.76
CA ARG A 221 -7.91 -6.86 6.14
C ARG A 221 -8.01 -6.17 4.79
N ALA A 222 -7.42 -4.99 4.66
CA ALA A 222 -7.35 -4.26 3.39
C ALA A 222 -6.56 -5.02 2.32
N ILE A 223 -5.40 -5.59 2.68
CA ILE A 223 -4.51 -6.28 1.75
C ILE A 223 -5.07 -7.63 1.30
N ASN A 224 -5.51 -8.48 2.24
CA ASN A 224 -5.93 -9.84 1.90
C ASN A 224 -7.02 -10.41 2.82
N GLY A 225 -7.91 -9.57 3.34
CA GLY A 225 -8.86 -10.00 4.37
C GLY A 225 -9.87 -11.06 3.95
N ASN A 226 -10.17 -11.17 2.64
CA ASN A 226 -11.04 -12.22 2.14
C ASN A 226 -10.42 -13.63 2.26
N VAL A 227 -9.08 -13.71 2.30
CA VAL A 227 -8.32 -14.95 2.42
C VAL A 227 -7.84 -15.17 3.84
N GLU A 228 -7.34 -14.13 4.52
CA GLU A 228 -6.60 -14.31 5.78
C GLU A 228 -7.43 -14.11 7.04
N CYS A 229 -8.28 -13.09 7.06
CA CYS A 229 -9.00 -12.67 8.27
C CYS A 229 -10.15 -13.61 8.65
N ASP A 230 -10.72 -13.37 9.82
CA ASP A 230 -11.89 -14.05 10.37
C ASP A 230 -11.64 -15.56 10.58
N GLY A 231 -10.39 -15.90 10.92
CA GLY A 231 -9.95 -17.25 11.24
C GLY A 231 -9.65 -18.14 10.03
N LYS A 232 -9.59 -17.59 8.82
CA LYS A 232 -9.35 -18.37 7.59
C LYS A 232 -7.90 -18.84 7.43
N GLU A 233 -6.93 -17.93 7.61
CA GLU A 233 -5.50 -18.27 7.54
C GLU A 233 -4.74 -17.64 8.75
N PRO A 234 -4.96 -18.15 9.97
CA PRO A 234 -4.42 -17.54 11.20
C PRO A 234 -2.88 -17.52 11.26
N GLU A 235 -2.22 -18.44 10.55
CA GLU A 235 -0.75 -18.49 10.46
C GLU A 235 -0.18 -17.34 9.63
N LEU A 236 -0.85 -16.97 8.54
CA LEU A 236 -0.44 -15.83 7.70
C LEU A 236 -0.63 -14.50 8.44
N VAL A 237 -1.77 -14.33 9.12
CA VAL A 237 -2.01 -13.17 10.00
C VAL A 237 -0.93 -13.09 11.08
N THR A 238 -0.56 -14.21 11.70
CA THR A 238 0.50 -14.24 12.73
C THR A 238 1.84 -13.84 12.16
N SER A 239 2.22 -14.34 10.98
CA SER A 239 3.46 -13.93 10.30
C SER A 239 3.55 -12.41 10.09
N ARG A 240 2.46 -11.77 9.65
CA ARG A 240 2.40 -10.31 9.48
C ARG A 240 2.55 -9.58 10.81
N VAL A 241 1.85 -10.04 11.85
CA VAL A 241 1.89 -9.42 13.19
C VAL A 241 3.27 -9.52 13.83
N ASP A 242 3.95 -10.65 13.65
CA ASP A 242 5.30 -10.86 14.18
C ASP A 242 6.31 -9.92 13.51
N LEU A 243 6.21 -9.74 12.19
CA LEU A 243 7.02 -8.78 11.44
C LEU A 243 6.74 -7.34 11.90
N TYR A 244 5.47 -6.96 12.01
CA TYR A 244 5.06 -5.64 12.46
C TYR A 244 5.57 -5.32 13.87
N THR A 245 5.36 -6.23 14.81
CA THR A 245 5.81 -6.05 16.20
C THR A 245 7.32 -5.93 16.27
N ARG A 246 8.06 -6.74 15.49
CA ARG A 246 9.52 -6.64 15.39
C ARG A 246 9.95 -5.28 14.86
N TYR A 247 9.34 -4.79 13.79
CA TYR A 247 9.71 -3.50 13.20
C TYR A 247 9.32 -2.33 14.09
N CYS A 248 8.17 -2.38 14.78
CA CYS A 248 7.84 -1.41 15.82
C CYS A 248 8.90 -1.38 16.93
N GLY A 249 9.38 -2.54 17.38
CA GLY A 249 10.47 -2.63 18.35
C GLY A 249 11.78 -2.01 17.85
N GLN A 250 12.13 -2.22 16.58
CA GLN A 250 13.31 -1.61 15.96
C GLN A 250 13.19 -0.08 15.80
N LEU A 251 11.98 0.41 15.56
CA LEU A 251 11.69 1.84 15.43
C LEU A 251 11.39 2.52 16.78
N GLY A 252 11.36 1.76 17.88
CA GLY A 252 11.11 2.31 19.21
C GLY A 252 9.69 2.86 19.39
N VAL A 253 8.68 2.17 18.86
CA VAL A 253 7.27 2.55 18.99
C VAL A 253 6.42 1.38 19.51
N ASP A 254 5.39 1.69 20.30
CA ASP A 254 4.38 0.70 20.69
C ASP A 254 3.53 0.28 19.46
N PRO A 255 3.32 -1.03 19.22
CA PRO A 255 2.53 -1.51 18.08
C PRO A 255 1.06 -1.05 18.08
N GLY A 256 0.54 -0.63 19.23
CA GLY A 256 -0.87 -0.27 19.40
C GLY A 256 -1.79 -1.48 19.57
N ALA A 257 -3.09 -1.20 19.58
CA ALA A 257 -4.14 -2.21 19.68
C ALA A 257 -4.56 -2.76 18.31
N ASN A 258 -5.49 -3.72 18.30
CA ASN A 258 -6.14 -4.26 17.09
C ASN A 258 -5.14 -4.80 16.06
N LEU A 259 -4.16 -5.57 16.52
CA LEU A 259 -3.09 -6.10 15.66
C LEU A 259 -3.58 -7.17 14.68
N ARG A 260 -4.74 -7.77 14.94
CA ARG A 260 -5.26 -8.93 14.21
C ARG A 260 -6.61 -8.63 13.58
N CYS A 261 -6.87 -9.37 12.51
CA CYS A 261 -8.16 -9.69 11.96
C CYS A 261 -8.25 -11.24 11.91
#